data_AF-A0A968Y5E5-F1
#
_entry.id   AF-A0A968Y5E5-F1
#
_cell.length_a   1.000
_cell.length_b   1.000
_cell.length_c   1.000
_cell.angle_alpha   90.00
_cell.angle_beta   90.00
_cell.angle_gamma   90.00
#
_symmetry.space_group_name_H-M   'P 1'
#
loop_
_entity.id
_entity.type
_entity.pdbx_description
1 polymer ?
#
loop_
_entity_poly.entity_id
_entity_poly.type
_entity_poly.pdbx_seq_one_letter_code
_entity_poly.pdbx_strand_id
1 'polypeptide(L)'
;LSHNAELKGTDEQTDTYFNVPAGRLKLREGNIENNLIYYERSNQAGPRNSHFHLVKVPDAGALKEVLRKSVGIKTIVKKTREIYYIGNVKFHIDAVPVLGSGAVPAVSQRGELRCAERLWLSP
;
A
#
# COMPACT_ATOMS: atom_id res chain seq x y z
N LEU A 1 26.31 10.02 -3.27
CA LEU A 1 25.20 9.07 -3.02
C LEU A 1 24.98 8.26 -4.29
N SER A 2 25.76 7.19 -4.48
CA SER A 2 25.90 6.47 -5.75
C SER A 2 25.82 4.98 -5.50
N HIS A 3 24.60 4.45 -5.32
CA HIS A 3 24.37 3.02 -5.10
C HIS A 3 23.66 2.36 -6.30
N ASN A 4 23.87 2.85 -7.53
CA ASN A 4 23.37 2.27 -8.79
C ASN A 4 21.93 1.71 -8.69
N ALA A 5 21.00 2.49 -8.12
CA ALA A 5 19.62 2.07 -8.03
C ALA A 5 18.99 2.12 -9.43
N GLU A 6 18.52 0.97 -9.92
CA GLU A 6 17.85 0.87 -11.21
C GLU A 6 16.34 1.01 -11.01
N LEU A 7 15.73 2.00 -11.67
CA LEU A 7 14.28 2.10 -11.79
C LEU A 7 13.79 0.96 -12.68
N LYS A 8 12.95 0.07 -12.14
CA LYS A 8 12.34 -1.04 -12.89
C LYS A 8 10.93 -0.76 -13.37
N GLY A 9 10.25 0.21 -12.79
CA GLY A 9 8.94 0.62 -13.26
C GLY A 9 8.18 1.49 -12.28
N THR A 10 7.05 1.98 -12.75
CA THR A 10 6.13 2.84 -12.00
C THR A 10 4.75 2.20 -12.02
N ASP A 11 4.12 2.11 -10.85
CA ASP A 11 2.77 1.56 -10.68
C ASP A 11 1.85 2.62 -10.08
N GLU A 12 0.79 2.97 -10.82
CA GLU A 12 -0.24 3.87 -10.33
C GLU A 12 -1.27 3.06 -9.53
N GLN A 13 -1.30 3.29 -8.22
CA GLN A 13 -2.15 2.54 -7.31
C GLN A 13 -3.23 3.43 -6.71
N THR A 14 -4.45 2.90 -6.68
CA THR A 14 -5.57 3.46 -5.94
C THR A 14 -5.92 2.52 -4.80
N ASP A 15 -5.63 2.92 -3.56
CA ASP A 15 -6.02 2.21 -2.35
C ASP A 15 -7.37 2.77 -1.85
N THR A 16 -8.46 2.04 -2.04
CA THR A 16 -9.79 2.37 -1.50
C THR A 16 -9.95 1.73 -0.12
N TYR A 17 -10.12 2.54 0.92
CA TYR A 17 -10.36 2.08 2.28
C TYR A 17 -11.87 2.04 2.58
N PHE A 18 -12.30 0.99 3.27
CA PHE A 18 -13.70 0.78 3.63
C PHE A 18 -13.93 0.93 5.14
N ASN A 19 -15.16 1.23 5.53
CA ASN A 19 -15.50 1.19 6.95
C ASN A 19 -15.61 -0.25 7.41
N VAL A 20 -14.93 -0.60 8.50
CA VAL A 20 -14.99 -1.93 9.11
C VAL A 20 -14.97 -1.77 10.63
N PRO A 21 -15.64 -2.66 11.38
CA PRO A 21 -15.73 -2.54 12.83
C PRO A 21 -14.37 -2.75 13.53
N ALA A 22 -13.49 -3.55 12.93
CA ALA A 22 -12.16 -3.84 13.44
C ALA A 22 -11.13 -3.84 12.30
N GLY A 23 -9.88 -3.52 12.65
CA GLY A 23 -8.77 -3.50 11.70
C GLY A 23 -8.93 -2.44 10.60
N ARG A 24 -8.34 -2.73 9.44
CA ARG A 24 -8.40 -1.88 8.25
C ARG A 24 -8.55 -2.76 7.03
N LEU A 25 -9.58 -2.49 6.24
CA LEU A 25 -9.82 -3.14 4.95
C LEU A 25 -9.52 -2.14 3.84
N LYS A 26 -8.67 -2.53 2.90
CA LYS A 26 -8.39 -1.76 1.69
C LYS A 26 -8.47 -2.65 0.45
N LEU A 27 -9.04 -2.12 -0.61
CA LEU A 27 -8.91 -2.66 -1.96
C LEU A 27 -7.84 -1.84 -2.68
N ARG A 28 -6.78 -2.51 -3.10
CA ARG A 28 -5.75 -1.95 -3.97
C ARG A 28 -6.12 -2.25 -5.41
N GLU A 29 -6.25 -1.20 -6.18
CA GLU A 29 -6.38 -1.22 -7.63
C GLU A 29 -5.07 -0.70 -8.22
N GLY A 30 -4.44 -1.44 -9.13
CA GLY A 30 -3.19 -1.04 -9.76
C GLY A 30 -3.06 -1.62 -11.16
N ASN A 31 -2.07 -1.15 -11.93
CA ASN A 31 -1.85 -1.65 -13.28
C ASN A 31 -1.27 -3.08 -13.28
N ILE A 32 -0.56 -3.44 -12.21
CA ILE A 32 0.14 -4.71 -12.08
C ILE A 32 -0.67 -5.71 -11.25
N GLU A 33 -1.23 -5.28 -10.12
CA GLU A 33 -1.95 -6.16 -9.22
C GLU A 33 -3.17 -5.50 -8.58
N ASN A 34 -4.23 -6.29 -8.44
CA ASN A 34 -5.45 -5.93 -7.74
C ASN A 34 -5.64 -6.86 -6.54
N ASN A 35 -5.72 -6.27 -5.35
CA ASN A 35 -5.71 -7.04 -4.11
C ASN A 35 -6.68 -6.46 -3.07
N LEU A 36 -7.48 -7.32 -2.44
CA LEU A 36 -8.17 -6.99 -1.20
C LEU A 36 -7.25 -7.33 -0.03
N ILE A 37 -7.03 -6.37 0.85
CA ILE A 37 -6.08 -6.49 1.96
C ILE A 37 -6.77 -6.09 3.25
N TYR A 38 -6.90 -7.04 4.16
CA TYR A 38 -7.24 -6.79 5.56
C TYR A 38 -5.96 -6.78 6.39
N TYR A 39 -5.81 -5.82 7.30
CA TYR A 39 -4.70 -5.82 8.23
C TYR A 39 -5.07 -5.16 9.56
N GLU A 40 -4.46 -5.67 10.61
CA GLU A 40 -4.55 -5.10 11.94
C GLU A 40 -3.21 -4.47 12.30
N ARG A 41 -3.27 -3.19 12.67
CA ARG A 41 -2.13 -2.46 13.20
C ARG A 41 -2.60 -1.78 14.47
N SER A 42 -2.01 -2.13 15.62
CA SER A 42 -2.18 -1.37 16.85
C SER A 42 -1.67 0.08 16.64
N ASN A 43 -1.83 1.02 17.57
CA ASN A 43 -1.32 2.42 17.39
C ASN A 43 0.00 2.79 18.13
N GLN A 44 0.58 1.91 18.94
CA GLN A 44 1.93 2.02 19.54
C GLN A 44 3.12 2.23 18.56
N ALA A 45 4.25 2.75 19.06
CA ALA A 45 5.49 2.88 18.29
C ALA A 45 6.36 1.60 18.47
N GLY A 46 6.94 1.06 17.39
CA GLY A 46 7.87 -0.09 17.43
C GLY A 46 7.78 -1.04 16.22
N PRO A 47 8.74 -2.00 16.08
CA PRO A 47 8.67 -3.07 15.09
C PRO A 47 7.43 -3.93 15.36
N ARG A 48 6.60 -4.17 14.34
CA ARG A 48 5.29 -4.79 14.52
C ARG A 48 5.06 -5.95 13.58
N ASN A 49 4.71 -7.08 14.18
CA ASN A 49 4.02 -8.15 13.48
C ASN A 49 2.67 -7.60 13.02
N SER A 50 2.57 -7.34 11.72
CA SER A 50 1.31 -6.99 11.09
C SER A 50 0.67 -8.30 10.66
N HIS A 51 -0.45 -8.67 11.27
CA HIS A 51 -1.29 -9.74 10.73
C HIS A 51 -2.05 -9.15 9.55
N PHE A 52 -1.83 -9.70 8.37
CA PHE A 52 -2.52 -9.27 7.17
C PHE A 52 -3.04 -10.48 6.40
N HIS A 53 -4.20 -10.30 5.78
CA HIS A 53 -4.75 -11.21 4.81
C HIS A 53 -4.78 -10.48 3.48
N LEU A 54 -4.14 -11.06 2.47
CA LEU A 54 -4.11 -10.55 1.10
C LEU A 54 -4.81 -11.55 0.21
N VAL A 55 -5.78 -11.07 -0.57
CA VAL A 55 -6.51 -11.85 -1.56
C VAL A 55 -6.39 -11.17 -2.90
N LYS A 56 -5.87 -11.89 -3.90
CA LYS A 56 -5.85 -11.42 -5.29
C LYS A 56 -7.28 -11.38 -5.82
N VAL A 57 -7.65 -10.25 -6.43
CA VAL A 57 -9.01 -10.04 -6.93
C VAL A 57 -8.95 -9.90 -8.45
N PRO A 58 -9.59 -10.80 -9.22
CA PRO A 58 -9.64 -10.69 -10.67
C PRO A 58 -10.40 -9.45 -11.14
N ASP A 59 -11.54 -9.17 -10.51
CA ASP A 59 -12.39 -8.02 -10.82
C ASP A 59 -12.52 -7.09 -9.61
N ALA A 60 -11.59 -6.15 -9.51
CA ALA A 60 -11.59 -5.16 -8.46
C ALA A 60 -12.78 -4.19 -8.56
N GLY A 61 -13.25 -3.89 -9.77
CA GLY A 61 -14.35 -2.95 -10.00
C GLY A 61 -15.67 -3.48 -9.44
N ALA A 62 -16.02 -4.72 -9.76
CA ALA A 62 -17.22 -5.36 -9.22
C ALA A 62 -17.15 -5.49 -7.69
N LEU A 63 -16.01 -5.91 -7.15
CA LEU A 63 -15.84 -6.05 -5.70
C LEU A 63 -15.95 -4.69 -4.99
N LYS A 64 -15.37 -3.64 -5.56
CA LYS A 64 -15.47 -2.28 -5.03
C LYS A 64 -16.91 -1.81 -4.94
N GLU A 65 -17.73 -2.07 -5.96
CA GLU A 65 -19.14 -1.68 -5.96
C GLU A 65 -19.93 -2.42 -4.88
N VAL A 66 -19.67 -3.71 -4.68
CA VAL A 66 -20.29 -4.48 -3.60
C VAL A 66 -19.87 -3.94 -2.23
N LEU A 67 -18.57 -3.71 -2.01
CA LEU A 67 -18.05 -3.18 -0.74
C LEU A 67 -18.52 -1.75 -0.45
N ARG A 68 -18.61 -0.91 -1.49
CA ARG A 68 -19.15 0.46 -1.39
C ARG A 68 -20.60 0.43 -0.90
N LYS A 69 -21.42 -0.48 -1.42
CA LYS A 69 -22.84 -0.60 -1.04
C LYS A 69 -23.04 -1.27 0.32
N SER A 70 -22.16 -2.19 0.71
CA SER A 70 -22.32 -2.95 1.96
C SER A 70 -21.80 -2.21 3.19
N VAL A 71 -20.56 -1.72 3.13
CA VAL A 71 -19.87 -1.12 4.29
C VAL A 71 -19.50 0.35 4.07
N GLY A 72 -19.61 0.84 2.84
CA GLY A 72 -19.26 2.23 2.52
C GLY A 72 -17.76 2.45 2.42
N ILE A 73 -17.40 3.49 1.67
CA ILE A 73 -16.01 3.92 1.49
C ILE A 73 -15.66 4.90 2.61
N LYS A 74 -14.51 4.66 3.25
CA LYS A 74 -13.93 5.53 4.27
C LYS A 74 -13.09 6.64 3.64
N THR A 75 -12.20 6.27 2.73
CA THR A 75 -11.32 7.21 2.02
C THR A 75 -10.68 6.53 0.82
N ILE A 76 -10.21 7.31 -0.16
CA ILE A 76 -9.51 6.81 -1.35
C ILE A 76 -8.16 7.49 -1.40
N VAL A 77 -7.09 6.71 -1.46
CA VAL A 77 -5.72 7.19 -1.54
C VAL A 77 -5.12 6.78 -2.87
N LYS A 78 -4.85 7.77 -3.73
CA LYS A 78 -4.10 7.57 -4.97
C LYS A 78 -2.62 7.77 -4.71
N LYS A 79 -1.78 6.93 -5.29
CA LYS A 79 -0.32 7.05 -5.19
C LYS A 79 0.36 6.49 -6.42
N THR A 80 1.53 7.02 -6.68
CA THR A 80 2.44 6.54 -7.71
C THR A 80 3.60 5.84 -7.00
N ARG A 81 3.79 4.55 -7.27
CA ARG A 81 4.85 3.74 -6.68
C ARG A 81 5.94 3.50 -7.70
N GLU A 82 7.12 4.04 -7.45
CA GLU A 82 8.32 3.72 -8.21
C GLU A 82 9.03 2.53 -7.57
N ILE A 83 9.38 1.55 -8.41
CA ILE A 83 10.02 0.32 -7.99
C ILE A 83 11.48 0.37 -8.39
N TYR A 84 12.36 0.38 -7.41
CA TYR A 84 13.81 0.39 -7.59
C TYR A 84 14.44 -0.93 -7.16
N TYR A 85 15.57 -1.26 -7.79
CA TYR A 85 16.40 -2.39 -7.39
C TYR A 85 17.83 -1.93 -7.16
N ILE A 86 18.43 -2.41 -6.07
CA ILE A 86 19.89 -2.36 -5.84
C ILE A 86 20.33 -3.80 -5.61
N GLY A 87 20.96 -4.40 -6.63
CA GLY A 87 21.21 -5.85 -6.65
C GLY A 87 19.91 -6.64 -6.51
N ASN A 88 19.83 -7.52 -5.51
CA ASN A 88 18.66 -8.38 -5.25
C ASN A 88 17.63 -7.75 -4.31
N VAL A 89 17.80 -6.48 -3.92
CA VAL A 89 16.91 -5.81 -2.98
C VAL A 89 15.95 -4.90 -3.75
N LYS A 90 14.64 -5.12 -3.55
CA LYS A 90 13.56 -4.30 -4.11
C LYS A 90 13.18 -3.20 -3.11
N PHE A 91 13.10 -1.96 -3.58
CA PHE A 91 12.65 -0.80 -2.81
C PHE A 91 11.47 -0.14 -3.50
N HIS A 92 10.56 0.44 -2.73
CA HIS A 92 9.43 1.22 -3.25
C HIS A 92 9.52 2.65 -2.76
N ILE A 93 9.37 3.60 -3.67
CA ILE A 93 9.19 5.02 -3.35
C ILE A 93 7.75 5.37 -3.71
N ASP A 94 6.96 5.75 -2.71
CA ASP A 94 5.55 6.10 -2.88
C ASP A 94 5.40 7.63 -2.92
N ALA A 95 4.93 8.17 -4.03
CA ALA A 95 4.48 9.54 -4.16
C ALA A 95 2.95 9.60 -3.98
N VAL A 96 2.50 10.24 -2.90
CA VAL A 96 1.07 10.49 -2.65
C VAL A 96 0.80 11.97 -2.93
N PRO A 97 -0.10 12.32 -3.86
CA PRO A 97 -0.50 13.71 -4.07
C PRO A 97 -1.04 14.28 -2.75
N VAL A 98 -0.50 15.40 -2.29
CA VAL A 98 -0.97 16.06 -1.05
C VAL A 98 -2.41 16.51 -1.28
N LEU A 99 -3.36 15.89 -0.57
CA LEU A 99 -4.70 16.43 -0.42
C LEU A 99 -4.63 17.58 0.59
N GLY A 100 -5.15 18.74 0.19
CA GLY A 100 -5.06 19.99 0.96
C GLY A 100 -5.58 19.88 2.40
N SER A 101 -4.85 20.57 3.29
CA SER A 101 -5.23 21.08 4.61
C SER A 101 -6.30 20.31 5.39
N GLY A 102 -5.87 19.30 6.15
CA GLY A 102 -6.71 18.69 7.18
C GLY A 102 -6.36 17.24 7.50
N ALA A 103 -5.28 17.05 8.26
CA ALA A 103 -5.05 15.86 9.09
C ALA A 103 -4.90 14.49 8.38
N VAL A 104 -3.74 14.25 7.75
CA VAL A 104 -2.83 13.10 8.02
C VAL A 104 -1.45 13.53 7.49
N PRO A 105 -0.33 13.35 8.24
CA PRO A 105 0.97 13.73 7.70
C PRO A 105 1.25 12.98 6.41
N ALA A 106 1.48 13.73 5.33
CA ALA A 106 2.18 13.23 4.16
C ALA A 106 3.55 12.75 4.64
N VAL A 107 3.71 11.43 4.72
CA VAL A 107 5.03 10.85 4.81
C VAL A 107 5.65 10.98 3.42
N SER A 108 6.20 12.16 3.13
CA SER A 108 7.43 12.22 2.35
C SER A 108 8.50 11.68 3.29
N GLN A 109 8.64 10.36 3.37
CA GLN A 109 9.81 9.76 4.00
C GLN A 109 10.95 9.99 3.02
N ARG A 110 11.51 11.20 3.08
CA ARG A 110 12.86 11.46 2.63
C ARG A 110 13.76 10.57 3.49
N GLY A 111 14.10 9.39 2.97
CA GLY A 111 15.15 8.53 3.49
C GLY A 111 14.96 7.94 4.89
N GLU A 112 13.77 7.45 5.27
CA GLU A 112 13.72 6.44 6.34
C GLU A 112 13.47 5.07 5.75
N LEU A 113 14.50 4.23 5.91
CA LEU A 113 14.47 2.78 5.77
C LEU A 113 13.26 2.19 6.49
N ARG A 114 12.10 2.11 5.83
CA ARG A 114 11.06 1.19 6.23
C ARG A 114 11.38 -0.15 5.63
N CYS A 115 12.18 -0.89 6.39
CA CYS A 115 12.42 -2.33 6.35
C CYS A 115 12.40 -2.92 4.95
N ALA A 116 13.57 -3.33 4.47
CA ALA A 116 13.71 -4.37 3.47
C ALA A 116 12.61 -5.42 3.67
N GLU A 117 11.60 -5.42 2.80
CA GLU A 117 10.79 -6.60 2.60
C GLU A 117 11.74 -7.58 1.93
N ARG A 118 12.53 -8.27 2.76
CA ARG A 118 13.05 -9.57 2.42
C ARG A 118 11.81 -10.34 2.03
N LEU A 119 11.57 -10.44 0.73
CA LEU A 119 10.77 -11.51 0.16
C LEU A 119 11.33 -12.77 0.81
N TRP A 120 10.68 -13.24 1.87
CA TRP A 120 10.80 -14.61 2.30
C TRP A 120 10.15 -15.43 1.19
N LEU A 121 10.88 -15.55 0.08
CA LEU A 121 10.85 -16.78 -0.68
C LEU A 121 11.38 -17.82 0.29
N SER A 122 10.48 -18.63 0.83
CA SER A 122 10.86 -19.85 1.54
C SER A 122 9.68 -20.81 1.47
N PRO A 123 9.92 -22.10 1.21
CA PRO A 123 10.75 -22.69 0.16
C PRO A 123 9.96 -22.94 -1.14
#